data_AF-A0A4R5C908-F1
#
_entry.id   AF-A0A4R5C908-F1
#
_cell.length_a   1.000
_cell.length_b   1.000
_cell.length_c   1.000
_cell.angle_alpha   90.00
_cell.angle_beta   90.00
_cell.angle_gamma   90.00
#
_symmetry.space_group_name_H-M   'P 1'
#
loop_
_entity.id
_entity.type
_entity.pdbx_description
1 polymer ?
#
loop_
_entity_poly.entity_id
_entity_poly.type
_entity_poly.pdbx_seq_one_letter_code
_entity_poly.pdbx_strand_id
1 'polypeptide(L)'
;MDIEHLDSGAACDRLDEIERVYAEAFPDHDLSDYRARMQSLLASPGFEAVTARDDGALAGFVYGASLSARSSWWDDLEPVQPAGFTAETGRRTFAVIDLAVRPAHRGRGPGHRLLDELLAGQPEERAALATTPDEGRSRRCTSRGGGAMSAACQVTQVRPNPGSTSM
;
A
#
# COMPACT_ATOMS: atom_id res chain seq x y z
N MET A 1 8.28 1.64 19.97
CA MET A 1 7.46 1.67 18.75
C MET A 1 6.86 0.30 18.55
N ASP A 2 5.56 0.22 18.77
CA ASP A 2 4.81 -1.04 18.84
C ASP A 2 4.15 -1.27 17.49
N ILE A 3 4.31 -2.48 16.95
CA ILE A 3 3.78 -2.87 15.65
C ILE A 3 2.49 -3.68 15.86
N GLU A 4 1.46 -3.38 15.09
CA GLU A 4 0.17 -4.06 15.13
C GLU A 4 -0.33 -4.35 13.72
N HIS A 5 -0.75 -5.60 13.47
CA HIS A 5 -1.40 -6.03 12.24
C HIS A 5 -2.91 -5.90 12.38
N LEU A 6 -3.57 -5.33 11.38
CA LEU A 6 -4.99 -5.08 11.34
C LEU A 6 -5.59 -5.75 10.10
N ASP A 7 -6.61 -6.59 10.33
CA ASP A 7 -7.50 -7.05 9.28
C ASP A 7 -8.45 -5.92 8.82
N SER A 8 -9.32 -6.22 7.85
CA SER A 8 -10.30 -5.24 7.36
C SER A 8 -11.23 -4.69 8.45
N GLY A 9 -11.62 -5.50 9.43
CA GLY A 9 -12.51 -5.05 10.51
C GLY A 9 -11.80 -4.07 11.42
N ALA A 10 -10.63 -4.46 11.92
CA ALA A 10 -9.83 -3.65 12.82
C ALA A 10 -9.32 -2.35 12.15
N ALA A 11 -8.96 -2.40 10.87
CA ALA A 11 -8.59 -1.20 10.11
C ALA A 11 -9.78 -0.26 9.89
N CYS A 12 -10.99 -0.80 9.66
CA CYS A 12 -12.22 0.00 9.59
C CYS A 12 -12.47 0.75 10.91
N ASP A 13 -12.32 0.05 12.05
CA ASP A 13 -12.46 0.62 13.40
C ASP A 13 -11.40 1.68 13.75
N ARG A 14 -10.34 1.80 12.93
CA ARG A 14 -9.25 2.77 13.10
C ARG A 14 -9.16 3.78 11.96
N LEU A 15 -10.12 3.78 11.03
CA LEU A 15 -10.06 4.58 9.81
C LEU A 15 -9.87 6.08 10.10
N ASP A 16 -10.51 6.61 11.15
CA ASP A 16 -10.37 8.02 11.55
C ASP A 16 -8.93 8.37 11.97
N GLU A 17 -8.21 7.45 12.60
CA GLU A 17 -6.82 7.67 13.03
C GLU A 17 -5.86 7.55 11.84
N ILE A 18 -6.08 6.54 10.98
CA ILE A 18 -5.31 6.32 9.74
C ILE A 18 -5.46 7.53 8.81
N GLU A 19 -6.68 8.03 8.61
CA GLU A 19 -6.96 9.21 7.79
C GLU A 19 -6.22 10.46 8.31
N ARG A 20 -6.21 10.68 9.63
CA ARG A 20 -5.45 11.78 10.24
C ARG A 20 -3.95 11.69 9.93
N VAL A 21 -3.35 10.51 10.09
CA VAL A 21 -1.93 10.30 9.75
C VAL A 21 -1.68 10.47 8.25
N TYR A 22 -2.61 10.01 7.40
CA TYR A 22 -2.52 10.21 5.95
C TYR A 22 -2.51 11.71 5.60
N ALA A 23 -3.46 12.48 6.15
CA ALA A 23 -3.58 13.92 5.92
C ALA A 23 -2.31 14.68 6.38
N GLU A 24 -1.76 14.32 7.54
CA GLU A 24 -0.51 14.91 8.04
C GLU A 24 0.70 14.54 7.17
N ALA A 25 0.73 13.32 6.63
CA ALA A 25 1.83 12.83 5.83
C ALA A 25 1.84 13.42 4.40
N PHE A 26 0.64 13.72 3.87
CA PHE A 26 0.37 14.18 2.51
C PHE A 26 -0.59 15.39 2.51
N PRO A 27 -0.15 16.56 3.00
CA PRO A 27 -1.02 17.72 3.18
C PRO A 27 -1.61 18.28 1.88
N ASP A 28 -0.99 18.00 0.73
CA ASP A 28 -1.43 18.49 -0.58
C ASP A 28 -2.40 17.52 -1.28
N HIS A 29 -2.72 16.36 -0.69
CA HIS A 29 -3.64 15.39 -1.29
C HIS A 29 -5.11 15.76 -1.02
N ASP A 30 -5.93 15.65 -2.06
CA ASP A 30 -7.39 15.71 -1.94
C ASP A 30 -7.92 14.45 -1.23
N LEU A 31 -8.69 14.64 -0.16
CA LEU A 31 -9.26 13.56 0.66
C LEU A 31 -10.77 13.39 0.45
N SER A 32 -11.39 14.14 -0.46
CA SER A 32 -12.84 14.08 -0.72
C SER A 32 -13.35 12.65 -0.95
N ASP A 33 -12.57 11.83 -1.67
CA ASP A 33 -12.90 10.43 -1.97
C ASP A 33 -12.16 9.41 -1.09
N TYR A 34 -11.41 9.86 -0.07
CA TYR A 34 -10.53 8.99 0.72
C TYR A 34 -11.29 7.83 1.36
N ARG A 35 -12.41 8.12 2.03
CA ARG A 35 -13.21 7.09 2.72
C ARG A 35 -13.87 6.11 1.76
N ALA A 36 -14.37 6.59 0.63
CA ALA A 36 -14.96 5.72 -0.39
C ALA A 36 -13.90 4.73 -0.93
N ARG A 37 -12.69 5.24 -1.25
CA ARG A 37 -11.56 4.40 -1.66
C ARG A 37 -11.17 3.39 -0.57
N MET A 38 -11.09 3.82 0.68
CA MET A 38 -10.78 2.92 1.80
C MET A 38 -11.84 1.83 1.99
N GLN A 39 -13.13 2.14 1.84
CA GLN A 39 -14.18 1.12 1.90
C GLN A 39 -14.03 0.06 0.79
N SER A 40 -13.67 0.47 -0.44
CA SER A 40 -13.38 -0.48 -1.52
C SER A 40 -12.14 -1.33 -1.21
N LEU A 41 -11.10 -0.75 -0.62
CA LEU A 41 -9.88 -1.48 -0.22
C LEU A 41 -10.14 -2.47 0.90
N LEU A 42 -10.87 -2.06 1.94
CA LEU A 42 -11.24 -2.92 3.07
C LEU A 42 -12.07 -4.14 2.62
N ALA A 43 -12.83 -4.01 1.52
CA ALA A 43 -13.57 -5.10 0.90
C ALA A 43 -12.73 -5.96 -0.06
N SER A 44 -11.48 -5.56 -0.35
CA SER A 44 -10.62 -6.29 -1.28
C SER A 44 -10.05 -7.55 -0.63
N PRO A 45 -9.95 -8.68 -1.36
CA PRO A 45 -9.30 -9.88 -0.85
C PRO A 45 -7.87 -9.62 -0.42
N GLY A 46 -7.47 -10.23 0.70
CA GLY A 46 -6.12 -10.09 1.24
C GLY A 46 -5.80 -8.69 1.73
N PHE A 47 -6.80 -7.85 2.02
CA PHE A 47 -6.54 -6.57 2.68
C PHE A 47 -5.85 -6.80 4.03
N GLU A 48 -4.74 -6.11 4.23
CA GLU A 48 -4.04 -6.06 5.50
C GLU A 48 -3.40 -4.69 5.69
N ALA A 49 -3.43 -4.21 6.93
CA ALA A 49 -2.70 -3.04 7.35
C ALA A 49 -1.73 -3.40 8.48
N VAL A 50 -0.56 -2.76 8.48
CA VAL A 50 0.36 -2.78 9.62
C VAL A 50 0.51 -1.35 10.12
N THR A 51 0.37 -1.16 11.41
CA THR A 51 0.50 0.13 12.07
C THR A 51 1.68 0.14 13.03
N ALA A 52 2.23 1.32 13.24
CA ALA A 52 3.29 1.54 14.21
C ALA A 52 2.88 2.65 15.17
N ARG A 53 2.87 2.35 16.46
CA ARG A 53 2.54 3.30 17.53
C ARG A 53 3.78 3.73 18.29
N ASP A 54 3.82 4.99 18.67
CA ASP A 54 4.85 5.57 19.54
C ASP A 54 4.15 6.27 20.70
N ASP A 55 4.46 5.86 21.94
CA ASP A 55 3.78 6.30 23.16
C ASP A 55 2.24 6.30 23.07
N GLY A 56 1.68 5.24 22.46
CA GLY A 56 0.24 5.06 22.30
C GLY A 56 -0.41 5.85 21.17
N ALA A 57 0.33 6.71 20.45
CA ALA A 57 -0.17 7.43 19.28
C ALA A 57 0.24 6.75 17.97
N LEU A 58 -0.65 6.70 16.97
CA LEU A 58 -0.31 6.18 15.65
C LEU A 58 0.73 7.05 14.96
N ALA A 59 1.96 6.53 14.82
CA ALA A 59 3.09 7.21 14.22
C ALA A 59 3.23 6.93 12.72
N GLY A 60 2.70 5.80 12.24
CA GLY A 60 2.66 5.46 10.83
C GLY A 60 1.86 4.20 10.54
N PHE A 61 1.59 3.96 9.26
CA PHE A 61 0.91 2.77 8.78
C PHE A 61 1.39 2.40 7.37
N VAL A 62 1.15 1.15 7.01
CA VAL A 62 1.18 0.64 5.65
C VAL A 62 -0.04 -0.23 5.44
N TYR A 63 -0.62 -0.24 4.24
CA TYR A 63 -1.63 -1.23 3.89
C TYR A 63 -1.58 -1.60 2.42
N GLY A 64 -2.11 -2.76 2.12
CA GLY A 64 -2.22 -3.30 0.78
C GLY A 64 -3.35 -4.31 0.67
N ALA A 65 -3.52 -4.83 -0.55
CA ALA A 65 -4.46 -5.91 -0.83
C ALA A 65 -3.99 -6.72 -2.04
N SER A 66 -4.50 -7.93 -2.20
CA SER A 66 -4.22 -8.78 -3.35
C SER A 66 -4.87 -8.22 -4.62
N LEU A 67 -4.13 -8.20 -5.72
CA LEU A 67 -4.70 -7.87 -7.02
C LEU A 67 -5.59 -9.01 -7.51
N SER A 68 -6.84 -8.69 -7.87
CA SER A 68 -7.75 -9.65 -8.47
C SER A 68 -7.29 -10.10 -9.86
N ALA A 69 -7.78 -11.24 -10.33
CA ALA A 69 -7.50 -11.73 -11.69
C ALA A 69 -8.01 -10.79 -12.81
N ARG A 70 -8.87 -9.83 -12.48
CA ARG A 70 -9.41 -8.82 -13.40
C ARG A 70 -9.01 -7.40 -12.97
N SER A 71 -7.90 -7.27 -12.25
CA SER A 71 -7.44 -5.98 -11.76
C SER A 71 -7.08 -5.05 -12.91
N SER A 72 -7.56 -3.81 -12.85
CA SER A 72 -7.16 -2.69 -13.70
C SER A 72 -5.94 -1.95 -13.16
N TRP A 73 -5.27 -2.47 -12.11
CA TRP A 73 -4.16 -1.78 -11.45
C TRP A 73 -2.97 -1.51 -12.36
N TRP A 74 -2.84 -2.28 -13.43
CA TRP A 74 -1.74 -2.16 -14.38
C TRP A 74 -2.08 -1.32 -15.63
N ASP A 75 -3.31 -0.82 -15.75
CA ASP A 75 -3.82 -0.27 -17.02
C ASP A 75 -3.01 0.94 -17.52
N ASP A 76 -2.59 1.82 -16.61
CA ASP A 76 -1.72 2.95 -16.95
C ASP A 76 -0.25 2.73 -16.50
N LEU A 77 0.22 1.48 -16.39
CA LEU A 77 1.63 1.23 -16.09
C LEU A 77 2.53 1.58 -17.28
N GLU A 78 3.49 2.46 -17.06
CA GLU A 78 4.52 2.81 -18.04
C GLU A 78 5.95 2.58 -17.51
N PRO A 79 6.91 2.15 -18.35
CA PRO A 79 6.73 1.75 -19.75
C PRO A 79 5.95 0.42 -19.89
N VAL A 80 5.41 0.15 -21.08
CA VAL A 80 4.83 -1.17 -21.42
C VAL A 80 5.77 -2.30 -21.01
N GLN A 81 5.24 -3.22 -20.21
CA GLN A 81 5.99 -4.34 -19.65
C GLN A 81 5.99 -5.54 -20.60
N PRO A 82 6.95 -6.49 -20.45
CA PRO A 82 6.94 -7.73 -21.20
C PRO A 82 5.62 -8.50 -21.04
N ALA A 83 5.27 -9.28 -22.08
CA ALA A 83 4.06 -10.09 -22.08
C ALA A 83 3.99 -10.99 -20.83
N GLY A 84 2.81 -11.04 -20.20
CA GLY A 84 2.58 -11.81 -18.96
C GLY A 84 3.01 -11.10 -17.67
N PHE A 85 3.69 -9.95 -17.73
CA PHE A 85 4.06 -9.21 -16.53
C PHE A 85 2.83 -8.74 -15.74
N THR A 86 1.79 -8.25 -16.40
CA THR A 86 0.57 -7.70 -15.80
C THR A 86 -0.54 -8.75 -15.63
N ALA A 87 -0.30 -10.01 -16.01
CA ALA A 87 -1.28 -11.08 -15.87
C ALA A 87 -1.47 -11.45 -14.40
N GLU A 88 -2.67 -11.26 -13.85
CA GLU A 88 -2.98 -11.57 -12.45
C GLU A 88 -3.87 -12.80 -12.31
N THR A 89 -3.69 -13.53 -11.22
CA THR A 89 -4.45 -14.75 -10.89
C THR A 89 -5.39 -14.57 -9.69
N GLY A 90 -5.34 -13.42 -9.02
CA GLY A 90 -5.95 -13.23 -7.70
C GLY A 90 -5.04 -13.60 -6.52
N ARG A 91 -3.88 -14.23 -6.78
CA ARG A 91 -2.93 -14.69 -5.76
C ARG A 91 -1.46 -14.38 -6.11
N ARG A 92 -1.23 -13.71 -7.24
CA ARG A 92 0.11 -13.47 -7.75
C ARG A 92 0.76 -12.24 -7.14
N THR A 93 0.02 -11.14 -7.06
CA THR A 93 0.58 -9.84 -6.65
C THR A 93 -0.16 -9.27 -5.46
N PHE A 94 0.59 -8.97 -4.40
CA PHE A 94 0.14 -8.09 -3.33
C PHE A 94 0.50 -6.64 -3.67
N ALA A 95 -0.51 -5.77 -3.80
CA ALA A 95 -0.29 -4.36 -4.08
C ALA A 95 -0.20 -3.57 -2.77
N VAL A 96 0.92 -2.89 -2.55
CA VAL A 96 1.10 -1.97 -1.42
C VAL A 96 0.45 -0.63 -1.78
N ILE A 97 -0.68 -0.30 -1.15
CA ILE A 97 -1.57 0.80 -1.56
C ILE A 97 -1.34 2.11 -0.80
N ASP A 98 -0.99 2.10 0.48
CA ASP A 98 -0.49 3.31 1.17
C ASP A 98 0.61 2.98 2.17
N LEU A 99 1.58 3.90 2.32
CA LEU A 99 2.64 3.86 3.32
C LEU A 99 2.84 5.30 3.79
N ALA A 100 2.53 5.57 5.05
CA ALA A 100 2.65 6.90 5.62
C ALA A 100 3.30 6.83 6.99
N VAL A 101 4.22 7.75 7.25
CA VAL A 101 4.78 7.99 8.57
C VAL A 101 4.64 9.48 8.84
N ARG A 102 4.15 9.82 10.04
CA ARG A 102 4.08 11.20 10.53
C ARG A 102 5.44 11.88 10.39
N PRO A 103 5.51 13.15 9.95
CA PRO A 103 6.78 13.85 9.74
C PRO A 103 7.75 13.77 10.91
N ALA A 104 7.25 13.87 12.15
CA ALA A 104 8.05 13.82 13.38
C ALA A 104 8.80 12.49 13.61
N HIS A 105 8.34 11.39 13.01
CA HIS A 105 8.92 10.04 13.18
C HIS A 105 9.73 9.59 11.95
N ARG A 106 9.90 10.43 10.92
CA ARG A 106 10.68 10.10 9.72
C ARG A 106 12.19 10.07 9.99
N GLY A 107 12.95 9.44 9.09
CA GLY A 107 14.42 9.39 9.16
C GLY A 107 15.00 8.36 10.14
N ARG A 108 14.16 7.53 10.76
CA ARG A 108 14.56 6.50 11.76
C ARG A 108 14.23 5.07 11.35
N GLY A 109 13.92 4.85 10.06
CA GLY A 109 13.55 3.53 9.52
C GLY A 109 12.13 2.98 9.74
N PRO A 110 11.13 3.68 10.33
CA PRO A 110 9.83 3.06 10.60
C PRO A 110 9.08 2.65 9.32
N GLY A 111 9.27 3.38 8.22
CA GLY A 111 8.63 3.03 6.94
C GLY A 111 9.13 1.69 6.37
N HIS A 112 10.43 1.41 6.47
CA HIS A 112 10.97 0.11 6.06
C HIS A 112 10.48 -1.01 6.98
N ARG A 113 10.50 -0.79 8.30
CA ARG A 113 10.01 -1.79 9.25
C ARG A 113 8.54 -2.12 9.01
N LEU A 114 7.69 -1.12 8.83
CA LEU A 114 6.27 -1.31 8.48
C LEU A 114 6.10 -2.15 7.22
N LEU A 115 6.85 -1.80 6.16
CA LEU A 115 6.79 -2.52 4.89
C LEU A 115 7.28 -3.98 5.04
N ASP A 116 8.38 -4.21 5.74
CA ASP A 116 8.92 -5.55 5.96
C ASP A 116 7.94 -6.44 6.73
N GLU A 117 7.30 -5.90 7.79
CA GLU A 117 6.28 -6.61 8.57
C GLU A 117 5.04 -6.94 7.72
N LEU A 118 4.55 -5.98 6.91
CA LEU A 118 3.42 -6.23 6.02
C LEU A 118 3.72 -7.35 5.02
N LEU A 119 4.92 -7.34 4.44
CA LEU A 119 5.30 -8.30 3.39
C LEU A 119 5.66 -9.68 3.93
N ALA A 120 6.12 -9.80 5.17
CA ALA A 120 6.51 -11.08 5.77
C ALA A 120 5.34 -12.07 5.88
N GLY A 121 4.10 -11.58 5.99
CA GLY A 121 2.89 -12.40 6.17
C GLY A 121 2.14 -12.75 4.88
N GLN A 122 2.50 -12.17 3.73
CA GLN A 122 1.70 -12.31 2.51
C GLN A 122 1.90 -13.68 1.84
N PRO A 123 0.86 -14.31 1.28
CA PRO A 123 1.01 -15.55 0.51
C PRO A 123 1.37 -15.33 -0.97
N GLU A 124 1.20 -14.11 -1.50
CA GLU A 124 1.37 -13.81 -2.92
C GLU A 124 2.80 -14.03 -3.39
N GLU A 125 2.96 -14.41 -4.66
CA GLU A 125 4.28 -14.66 -5.27
C GLU A 125 5.19 -13.42 -5.27
N ARG A 126 4.59 -12.23 -5.41
CA ARG A 126 5.30 -10.95 -5.43
C ARG A 126 4.52 -9.84 -4.75
N ALA A 127 5.24 -8.81 -4.32
CA ALA A 127 4.65 -7.53 -3.94
C ALA A 127 5.03 -6.43 -4.92
N ALA A 128 4.10 -5.50 -5.17
CA ALA A 128 4.31 -4.35 -6.06
C ALA A 128 3.91 -3.03 -5.38
N LEU A 129 4.74 -2.00 -5.57
CA LEU A 129 4.47 -0.64 -5.10
C LEU A 129 4.69 0.35 -6.25
N ALA A 130 3.66 1.18 -6.51
CA ALA A 130 3.71 2.25 -7.49
C ALA A 130 4.01 3.60 -6.82
N THR A 131 4.97 4.32 -7.36
CA THR A 131 5.39 5.66 -6.90
C THR A 131 5.46 6.61 -8.10
N THR A 132 5.19 7.90 -7.88
CA THR A 132 5.47 8.91 -8.91
C THR A 132 6.97 9.24 -8.83
N PRO A 133 7.67 9.29 -9.98
CA PRO A 133 9.06 9.71 -10.00
C PRO A 133 9.10 11.23 -9.80
N ASP A 134 9.47 11.69 -8.60
CA ASP A 134 9.88 13.08 -8.38
C ASP A 134 10.95 13.21 -7.28
N GLU A 135 11.80 14.23 -7.44
CA GLU A 135 13.16 14.38 -6.90
C GLU A 135 13.26 14.20 -5.37
N GLY A 136 13.87 13.08 -4.95
CA GLY A 136 14.39 12.87 -3.59
C GLY A 136 13.37 12.54 -2.50
N ARG A 137 12.06 12.56 -2.80
CA ARG A 137 11.00 12.19 -1.85
C ARG A 137 10.01 11.27 -2.55
N SER A 138 10.02 9.97 -2.18
CA SER A 138 9.04 9.00 -2.68
C SER A 138 7.63 9.52 -2.42
N ARG A 139 6.94 9.99 -3.46
CA ARG A 139 5.52 10.33 -3.43
C ARG A 139 4.77 9.17 -4.06
N ARG A 140 3.76 8.68 -3.35
CA ARG A 140 2.93 7.63 -3.88
C ARG A 140 2.17 8.10 -5.12
N CYS A 141 1.98 7.16 -6.03
CA CYS A 141 0.99 7.27 -7.08
C CYS A 141 -0.43 7.16 -6.55
N THR A 142 -1.14 8.27 -6.45
CA THR A 142 -2.58 8.28 -6.17
C THR A 142 -3.37 8.18 -7.47
N SER A 143 -4.24 7.18 -7.55
CA SER A 143 -5.25 7.05 -8.60
C SER A 143 -6.49 7.87 -8.25
N ARG A 144 -7.02 8.65 -9.20
CA ARG A 144 -8.39 9.18 -9.11
C ARG A 144 -9.37 8.05 -9.42
N GLY A 145 -9.74 7.28 -8.40
CA GLY A 145 -10.74 6.22 -8.50
C GLY A 145 -10.19 4.81 -8.34
N GLY A 146 -10.38 4.24 -7.15
CA GLY A 146 -10.76 2.84 -6.96
C GLY A 146 -9.87 1.70 -7.48
N GLY A 147 -8.65 1.94 -7.97
CA GLY A 147 -7.68 0.86 -8.19
C GLY A 147 -6.87 0.85 -9.49
N ALA A 148 -6.92 1.86 -10.36
CA ALA A 148 -6.04 1.94 -11.54
C ALA A 148 -4.80 2.80 -11.24
N MET A 149 -3.58 2.27 -11.39
CA MET A 149 -2.34 3.06 -11.30
C MET A 149 -2.37 4.18 -12.35
N SER A 150 -1.86 5.38 -12.06
CA SER A 150 -1.85 6.51 -13.02
C SER A 150 -0.70 6.42 -14.02
N ALA A 151 -0.87 6.96 -15.24
CA ALA A 151 0.10 6.94 -16.34
C ALA A 151 1.53 7.46 -16.03
N ALA A 152 1.69 8.24 -14.95
CA ALA A 152 3.00 8.76 -14.53
C ALA A 152 3.72 7.83 -13.52
N CYS A 153 3.17 6.65 -13.24
CA CYS A 153 3.63 5.79 -12.17
C CYS A 153 4.61 4.74 -12.62
N GLN A 154 5.70 4.64 -11.88
CA GLN A 154 6.65 3.55 -12.03
C GLN A 154 6.49 2.57 -10.88
N VAL A 155 6.49 1.28 -11.23
CA VAL A 155 6.64 0.22 -10.24
C VAL A 155 8.11 0.21 -9.86
N THR A 156 8.41 0.79 -8.69
CA THR A 156 9.80 0.96 -8.27
C THR A 156 10.36 -0.34 -7.69
N GLN A 157 9.50 -1.18 -7.12
CA GLN A 157 9.90 -2.47 -6.55
C GLN A 157 8.86 -3.55 -6.84
N VAL A 158 9.33 -4.61 -7.49
CA VAL A 158 8.71 -5.93 -7.50
C VAL A 158 9.65 -6.83 -6.73
N ARG A 159 9.21 -7.33 -5.57
CA ARG A 159 10.00 -8.25 -4.75
C ARG A 159 9.37 -9.64 -4.80
N PRO A 160 10.16 -10.71 -5.00
CA PRO A 160 9.71 -12.05 -4.67
C PRO A 160 9.37 -12.08 -3.18
N ASN A 161 8.25 -12.69 -2.85
CA ASN A 161 7.86 -12.81 -1.47
C ASN A 161 8.59 -14.00 -0.82
N PRO A 162 9.39 -13.79 0.25
CA PRO A 162 10.14 -14.87 0.89
C PRO A 162 9.23 -15.94 1.53
N GLY A 163 7.96 -15.64 1.82
CA GLY A 163 6.98 -16.60 2.34
C GLY A 163 6.31 -17.48 1.27
N SER A 164 6.40 -17.11 -0.01
CA SER A 164 5.78 -17.84 -1.12
C SER A 164 6.73 -18.95 -1.60
N THR A 165 6.87 -20.01 -0.80
CA THR A 165 7.51 -21.23 -1.30
C THR A 165 6.50 -21.91 -2.23
N SER A 166 6.76 -21.88 -3.55
CA SER A 166 6.03 -22.71 -4.50
C SER A 166 6.17 -24.17 -4.08
N MET A 167 5.05 -24.79 -3.70
CA MET A 167 4.95 -26.23 -3.44
C MET A 167 4.89 -27.00 -4.74
#